data_AF-A0A660UMV3-F1
#
_entry.id   AF-A0A660UMV3-F1
#
_cell.length_a   1.000
_cell.length_b   1.000
_cell.length_c   1.000
_cell.angle_alpha   90.00
_cell.angle_beta   90.00
_cell.angle_gamma   90.00
#
_symmetry.space_group_name_H-M   'P 1'
#
loop_
_entity.id
_entity.type
_entity.pdbx_description
1 polymer ?
#
loop_
_entity_poly.entity_id
_entity_poly.type
_entity_poly.pdbx_seq_one_letter_code
_entity_poly.pdbx_strand_id
1 'polypeptide(L)'
;MGDYIMTQSDYDNGIVHKDTIGFTDWGPDIHHPEGYWVKGNDCIHVYKGKRTSIPYRTLYSKNISNLFMAGRCHSVTHIALGGTRVMRPMMQTGQAAGTAADLARKHGTDPRGVYRQHTKELQQELLKDGCYLPGVKNNDTNDLALTAKVSASSYVKDAGPGKVINGWNRVIGKDRNAWSPDLKTPGPHWLQMTLPKTTPIDTIHATFEEQCADFAVEAFVKNSWKQIAAVRGRKDRRVVIRFEPVNTDRIRLTATGANSRFVLCEVRLYREGKQD
;
A
#
# COMPACT_ATOMS: atom_id res chain seq x y z
N MET A 1 -23.85 -11.50 -7.15
CA MET A 1 -23.69 -11.66 -5.68
C MET A 1 -22.54 -12.61 -5.40
N GLY A 2 -21.71 -12.29 -4.41
CA GLY A 2 -20.56 -13.06 -3.96
C GLY A 2 -20.82 -13.82 -2.67
N ASP A 3 -19.76 -14.40 -2.11
CA ASP A 3 -19.83 -15.19 -0.88
C ASP A 3 -19.99 -14.32 0.38
N TYR A 4 -19.82 -13.00 0.23
CA TYR A 4 -20.10 -12.01 1.27
C TYR A 4 -20.87 -10.83 0.67
N ILE A 5 -21.79 -10.26 1.45
CA ILE A 5 -22.50 -9.03 1.14
C ILE A 5 -22.16 -8.03 2.22
N MET A 6 -21.46 -6.95 1.87
CA MET A 6 -21.18 -5.88 2.82
C MET A 6 -22.47 -5.14 3.17
N THR A 7 -22.67 -4.85 4.46
CA THR A 7 -23.89 -4.26 5.01
C THR A 7 -23.58 -3.01 5.84
N GLN A 8 -24.61 -2.37 6.39
CA GLN A 8 -24.42 -1.27 7.34
C GLN A 8 -23.65 -1.73 8.60
N SER A 9 -23.80 -2.99 9.02
CA SER A 9 -23.13 -3.53 10.19
C SER A 9 -21.60 -3.46 10.09
N ASP A 10 -21.04 -3.57 8.89
CA ASP A 10 -19.60 -3.42 8.64
C ASP A 10 -19.10 -2.02 9.03
N TYR A 11 -19.89 -0.99 8.73
CA TYR A 11 -19.60 0.39 9.10
C TYR A 11 -19.77 0.62 10.60
N ASP A 12 -20.90 0.16 11.15
CA ASP A 12 -21.25 0.43 12.56
C ASP A 12 -20.29 -0.24 13.53
N ASN A 13 -19.88 -1.47 13.22
CA ASN A 13 -18.96 -2.25 14.05
C ASN A 13 -17.48 -2.06 13.66
N GLY A 14 -17.19 -1.34 12.57
CA GLY A 14 -15.83 -1.11 12.09
C GLY A 14 -15.07 -2.40 11.80
N ILE A 15 -15.73 -3.35 11.12
CA ILE A 15 -15.19 -4.68 10.88
C ILE A 15 -13.98 -4.59 9.95
N VAL A 16 -12.84 -5.12 10.39
CA VAL A 16 -11.65 -5.32 9.56
C VAL A 16 -11.61 -6.78 9.12
N HIS A 17 -11.88 -7.00 7.83
CA HIS A 17 -11.96 -8.34 7.27
C HIS A 17 -10.58 -8.92 7.01
N LYS A 18 -10.41 -10.23 7.28
CA LYS A 18 -9.13 -10.93 7.04
C LYS A 18 -8.75 -10.95 5.56
N ASP A 19 -9.76 -10.96 4.68
CA ASP A 19 -9.64 -10.89 3.23
C ASP A 19 -9.80 -9.46 2.68
N THR A 20 -9.41 -8.45 3.45
CA THR A 20 -9.48 -7.05 2.98
C THR A 20 -8.63 -6.83 1.72
N ILE A 21 -9.20 -6.11 0.75
CA ILE A 21 -8.52 -5.67 -0.47
C ILE A 21 -8.49 -4.14 -0.60
N GLY A 22 -9.03 -3.45 0.39
CA GLY A 22 -9.13 -2.01 0.39
C GLY A 22 -10.02 -1.51 1.49
N PHE A 23 -10.38 -0.23 1.40
CA PHE A 23 -11.20 0.41 2.39
C PHE A 23 -12.01 1.55 1.77
N THR A 24 -13.04 1.97 2.49
CA THR A 24 -13.65 3.28 2.30
C THR A 24 -13.45 4.12 3.54
N ASP A 25 -13.03 5.37 3.34
CA ASP A 25 -13.04 6.45 4.32
C ASP A 25 -14.26 7.37 4.15
N TRP A 26 -15.25 6.95 3.34
CA TRP A 26 -16.54 7.61 3.20
C TRP A 26 -17.60 6.86 4.03
N GLY A 27 -18.45 7.61 4.73
CA GLY A 27 -19.60 7.05 5.42
C GLY A 27 -20.69 6.57 4.45
N PRO A 28 -21.73 5.85 4.92
CA PRO A 28 -22.93 5.67 4.13
C PRO A 28 -23.49 7.05 3.74
N ASP A 29 -23.59 7.30 2.44
CA ASP A 29 -24.08 8.52 1.81
C ASP A 29 -25.28 8.17 0.92
N ILE A 30 -26.45 8.28 1.54
CA ILE A 30 -27.73 7.77 1.03
C ILE A 30 -28.69 8.93 0.82
N HIS A 31 -28.97 9.21 -0.44
CA HIS A 31 -29.90 10.26 -0.82
C HIS A 31 -31.35 9.80 -0.65
N HIS A 32 -32.19 10.75 -0.28
CA HIS A 32 -33.62 10.52 -0.19
C HIS A 32 -34.19 10.14 -1.57
N PRO A 33 -35.05 9.12 -1.69
CA PRO A 33 -35.61 8.69 -2.98
C PRO A 33 -36.38 9.78 -3.73
N GLU A 34 -37.00 10.73 -3.02
CA GLU A 34 -37.69 11.88 -3.62
C GLU A 34 -36.73 12.93 -4.20
N GLY A 35 -35.42 12.81 -3.93
CA GLY A 35 -34.40 13.72 -4.44
C GLY A 35 -34.72 15.17 -4.13
N TYR A 36 -34.75 16.00 -5.17
CA TYR A 36 -35.02 17.44 -5.08
C TYR A 36 -36.35 17.79 -4.39
N TRP A 37 -37.34 16.89 -4.43
CA TRP A 37 -38.68 17.15 -3.90
C TRP A 37 -38.80 16.95 -2.38
N VAL A 38 -37.75 16.41 -1.74
CA VAL A 38 -37.74 16.18 -0.30
C VAL A 38 -37.83 17.50 0.46
N LYS A 39 -38.69 17.53 1.46
CA LYS A 39 -38.74 18.63 2.44
C LYS A 39 -37.95 18.20 3.67
N GLY A 40 -36.79 18.81 3.91
CA GLY A 40 -35.93 18.48 5.04
C GLY A 40 -34.59 17.90 4.60
N ASN A 41 -34.07 16.95 5.37
CA ASN A 41 -32.75 16.37 5.10
C ASN A 41 -32.80 15.46 3.86
N ASP A 42 -32.05 15.84 2.83
CA ASP A 42 -32.02 15.17 1.53
C ASP A 42 -31.00 14.03 1.46
N CYS A 43 -30.16 13.89 2.48
CA CYS A 43 -29.16 12.83 2.57
C CYS A 43 -28.91 12.35 4.00
N ILE A 44 -28.84 11.03 4.17
CA ILE A 44 -28.23 10.42 5.35
C ILE A 44 -26.75 10.22 5.06
N HIS A 45 -25.92 11.06 5.65
CA HIS A 45 -24.47 10.94 5.63
C HIS A 45 -23.93 10.65 7.03
N VAL A 46 -23.51 9.40 7.29
CA VAL A 46 -22.98 9.00 8.61
C VAL A 46 -21.49 8.71 8.50
N TYR A 47 -20.65 9.70 8.77
CA TYR A 47 -19.21 9.51 8.87
C TYR A 47 -18.74 9.50 10.32
N LYS A 48 -18.28 8.34 10.80
CA LYS A 48 -17.76 8.17 12.17
C LYS A 48 -16.23 8.32 12.26
N GLY A 49 -15.56 8.85 11.24
CA GLY A 49 -14.09 8.98 11.24
C GLY A 49 -13.34 7.65 11.07
N LYS A 50 -14.05 6.54 10.82
CA LYS A 50 -13.49 5.19 10.76
C LYS A 50 -13.46 4.68 9.33
N ARG A 51 -12.31 4.11 8.94
CA ARG A 51 -12.17 3.40 7.68
C ARG A 51 -12.87 2.05 7.78
N THR A 52 -13.66 1.72 6.77
CA THR A 52 -14.37 0.45 6.68
C THR A 52 -13.69 -0.44 5.65
N SER A 53 -13.34 -1.66 6.03
CA SER A 53 -12.67 -2.64 5.18
C SER A 53 -13.59 -3.14 4.07
N ILE A 54 -13.07 -3.33 2.86
CA ILE A 54 -13.79 -3.97 1.75
C ILE A 54 -13.24 -5.40 1.57
N PRO A 55 -14.02 -6.45 1.87
CA PRO A 55 -13.57 -7.83 1.74
C PRO A 55 -13.59 -8.31 0.28
N TYR A 56 -12.59 -9.11 -0.09
CA TYR A 56 -12.45 -9.70 -1.42
C TYR A 56 -13.66 -10.55 -1.84
N ARG A 57 -14.31 -11.25 -0.90
CA ARG A 57 -15.52 -12.05 -1.19
C ARG A 57 -16.70 -11.28 -1.78
N THR A 58 -16.66 -9.94 -1.74
CA THR A 58 -17.66 -9.09 -2.41
C THR A 58 -17.42 -8.98 -3.91
N LEU A 59 -16.21 -9.28 -4.39
CA LEU A 59 -15.72 -8.99 -5.74
C LEU A 59 -15.93 -10.11 -6.76
N TYR A 60 -16.41 -11.30 -6.38
CA TYR A 60 -16.62 -12.40 -7.32
C TYR A 60 -18.01 -13.01 -7.18
N SER A 61 -18.50 -13.66 -8.23
CA SER A 61 -19.82 -14.30 -8.24
C SER A 61 -19.80 -15.63 -7.48
N LYS A 62 -20.81 -15.86 -6.64
CA LYS A 62 -20.97 -17.13 -5.93
C LYS A 62 -21.43 -18.28 -6.84
N ASN A 63 -22.02 -17.95 -8.00
CA ASN A 63 -22.66 -18.91 -8.92
C ASN A 63 -21.89 -19.07 -10.25
N ILE A 64 -21.20 -18.03 -10.72
CA ILE A 64 -20.46 -18.04 -11.98
C ILE A 64 -18.99 -18.02 -11.62
N SER A 65 -18.31 -19.16 -11.77
CA SER A 65 -16.95 -19.36 -11.25
C SER A 65 -15.92 -18.41 -11.84
N ASN A 66 -16.08 -17.91 -13.07
CA ASN A 66 -15.09 -17.04 -13.72
C ASN A 66 -15.51 -15.56 -13.79
N LEU A 67 -16.45 -15.11 -12.95
CA LEU A 67 -16.98 -13.75 -12.98
C LEU A 67 -16.54 -12.90 -11.78
N PHE A 68 -15.80 -11.83 -12.07
CA PHE A 68 -15.57 -10.72 -11.15
C PHE A 68 -16.66 -9.64 -11.27
N MET A 69 -16.92 -8.94 -10.17
CA MET A 69 -17.87 -7.83 -10.04
C MET A 69 -17.18 -6.66 -9.32
N ALA A 70 -16.23 -6.01 -10.00
CA ALA A 70 -15.53 -4.84 -9.46
C ALA A 70 -16.36 -3.55 -9.64
N GLY A 71 -16.12 -2.55 -8.79
CA GLY A 71 -16.84 -1.28 -8.88
C GLY A 71 -18.25 -1.38 -8.29
N ARG A 72 -19.21 -0.65 -8.87
CA ARG A 72 -20.57 -0.50 -8.29
C ARG A 72 -21.40 -1.78 -8.28
N CYS A 73 -20.96 -2.83 -9.01
CA CYS A 73 -21.64 -4.12 -9.06
C CYS A 73 -21.12 -5.14 -8.02
N HIS A 74 -20.12 -4.79 -7.20
CA HIS A 74 -19.69 -5.65 -6.09
C HIS A 74 -20.81 -5.88 -5.07
N SER A 75 -20.69 -6.95 -4.30
CA SER A 75 -21.78 -7.44 -3.46
C SER A 75 -21.92 -6.64 -2.16
N VAL A 76 -22.85 -5.69 -2.17
CA VAL A 76 -23.14 -4.79 -1.05
C VAL A 76 -24.64 -4.50 -0.97
N THR A 77 -25.12 -4.11 0.22
CA THR A 77 -26.48 -3.54 0.35
C THR A 77 -26.52 -2.11 -0.19
N HIS A 78 -27.72 -1.59 -0.45
CA HIS A 78 -27.91 -0.19 -0.84
C HIS A 78 -27.22 0.80 0.11
N ILE A 79 -27.27 0.53 1.43
CA ILE A 79 -26.63 1.37 2.45
C ILE A 79 -25.10 1.31 2.34
N ALA A 80 -24.52 0.11 2.23
CA ALA A 80 -23.07 -0.05 2.10
C ALA A 80 -22.55 0.47 0.76
N LEU A 81 -23.38 0.44 -0.30
CA LEU A 81 -23.04 1.04 -1.58
C LEU A 81 -22.80 2.54 -1.45
N GLY A 82 -23.53 3.24 -0.56
CA GLY A 82 -23.35 4.67 -0.30
C GLY A 82 -21.90 5.07 0.00
N GLY A 83 -21.18 4.26 0.79
CA GLY A 83 -19.77 4.51 1.12
C GLY A 83 -18.77 3.90 0.16
N THR A 84 -19.12 2.80 -0.50
CA THR A 84 -18.20 2.08 -1.39
C THR A 84 -18.29 2.53 -2.84
N ARG A 85 -19.33 3.24 -3.27
CA ARG A 85 -19.47 3.69 -4.67
C ARG A 85 -18.59 4.87 -5.08
N VAL A 86 -17.87 5.48 -4.13
CA VAL A 86 -17.03 6.66 -4.38
C VAL A 86 -15.70 6.26 -5.05
N MET A 87 -15.04 7.22 -5.69
CA MET A 87 -13.94 6.95 -6.64
C MET A 87 -12.81 6.06 -6.07
N ARG A 88 -12.36 6.34 -4.83
CA ARG A 88 -11.22 5.64 -4.22
C ARG A 88 -11.51 4.14 -3.99
N PRO A 89 -12.57 3.74 -3.25
CA PRO A 89 -13.00 2.35 -3.18
C PRO A 89 -13.16 1.67 -4.54
N MET A 90 -13.77 2.34 -5.53
CA MET A 90 -14.00 1.75 -6.85
C MET A 90 -12.69 1.44 -7.56
N MET A 91 -11.73 2.36 -7.54
CA MET A 91 -10.37 2.10 -8.06
C MET A 91 -9.71 0.92 -7.34
N GLN A 92 -9.83 0.85 -6.01
CA GLN A 92 -9.28 -0.26 -5.23
C GLN A 92 -9.89 -1.61 -5.60
N THR A 93 -11.21 -1.68 -5.78
CA THR A 93 -11.87 -2.92 -6.23
C THR A 93 -11.43 -3.34 -7.63
N GLY A 94 -11.18 -2.39 -8.53
CA GLY A 94 -10.63 -2.65 -9.87
C GLY A 94 -9.21 -3.23 -9.82
N GLN A 95 -8.31 -2.58 -9.06
CA GLN A 95 -6.94 -3.07 -8.85
C GLN A 95 -6.95 -4.49 -8.25
N ALA A 96 -7.78 -4.71 -7.22
CA ALA A 96 -7.90 -6.00 -6.56
C ALA A 96 -8.42 -7.09 -7.50
N ALA A 97 -9.44 -6.81 -8.32
CA ALA A 97 -9.97 -7.76 -9.27
C ALA A 97 -8.95 -8.12 -10.37
N GLY A 98 -8.24 -7.12 -10.92
CA GLY A 98 -7.19 -7.35 -11.91
C GLY A 98 -6.02 -8.19 -11.36
N THR A 99 -5.52 -7.83 -10.18
CA THR A 99 -4.45 -8.57 -9.49
C THR A 99 -4.89 -10.00 -9.19
N ALA A 100 -6.12 -10.19 -8.70
CA ALA A 100 -6.65 -11.51 -8.42
C ALA A 100 -6.88 -12.34 -9.69
N ALA A 101 -7.24 -11.72 -10.82
CA ALA A 101 -7.37 -12.41 -12.09
C ALA A 101 -6.02 -12.94 -12.60
N ASP A 102 -4.94 -12.17 -12.44
CA ASP A 102 -3.59 -12.66 -12.75
C ASP A 102 -3.19 -13.82 -11.83
N LEU A 103 -3.44 -13.72 -10.53
CA LEU A 103 -3.19 -14.82 -9.59
C LEU A 103 -4.02 -16.07 -9.91
N ALA A 104 -5.28 -15.89 -10.28
CA ALA A 104 -6.15 -16.98 -10.72
C ALA A 104 -5.54 -17.72 -11.92
N ARG A 105 -5.09 -16.96 -12.94
CA ARG A 105 -4.37 -17.51 -14.10
C ARG A 105 -3.05 -18.20 -13.70
N LYS A 106 -2.23 -17.53 -12.88
CA LYS A 106 -0.91 -18.01 -12.43
C LYS A 106 -1.01 -19.36 -11.70
N HIS A 107 -2.02 -19.53 -10.86
CA HIS A 107 -2.21 -20.73 -10.04
C HIS A 107 -3.23 -21.71 -10.61
N GLY A 108 -3.78 -21.45 -11.80
CA GLY A 108 -4.79 -22.33 -12.42
C GLY A 108 -6.07 -22.49 -11.58
N THR A 109 -6.48 -21.42 -10.90
CA THR A 109 -7.66 -21.40 -10.00
C THR A 109 -8.71 -20.38 -10.46
N ASP A 110 -9.89 -20.44 -9.88
CA ASP A 110 -10.94 -19.42 -10.03
C ASP A 110 -10.82 -18.31 -8.95
N PRO A 111 -11.58 -17.20 -9.04
CA PRO A 111 -11.61 -16.13 -8.03
C PRO A 111 -11.91 -16.64 -6.61
N ARG A 112 -12.80 -17.62 -6.45
CA ARG A 112 -13.09 -18.20 -5.13
C ARG A 112 -11.90 -18.98 -4.59
N GLY A 113 -11.12 -19.64 -5.44
CA GLY A 113 -9.89 -20.31 -5.03
C GLY A 113 -8.77 -19.33 -4.68
N VAL A 114 -8.69 -18.16 -5.33
CA VAL A 114 -7.82 -17.06 -4.86
C VAL A 114 -8.15 -16.69 -3.41
N TYR A 115 -9.43 -16.54 -3.07
CA TYR A 115 -9.84 -16.33 -1.68
C TYR A 115 -9.36 -17.45 -0.75
N ARG A 116 -9.61 -18.71 -1.12
CA ARG A 116 -9.34 -19.87 -0.26
C ARG A 116 -7.84 -20.13 -0.04
N GLN A 117 -7.01 -19.88 -1.04
CA GLN A 117 -5.64 -20.37 -1.09
C GLN A 117 -4.60 -19.26 -1.22
N HIS A 118 -4.95 -18.14 -1.86
CA HIS A 118 -3.98 -17.10 -2.26
C HIS A 118 -4.31 -15.69 -1.74
N THR A 119 -5.22 -15.56 -0.76
CA THR A 119 -5.57 -14.24 -0.18
C THR A 119 -4.35 -13.47 0.32
N LYS A 120 -3.40 -14.16 0.98
CA LYS A 120 -2.19 -13.50 1.47
C LYS A 120 -1.32 -12.97 0.34
N GLU A 121 -1.14 -13.75 -0.73
CA GLU A 121 -0.37 -13.35 -1.91
C GLU A 121 -1.03 -12.14 -2.58
N LEU A 122 -2.36 -12.18 -2.79
CA LEU A 122 -3.13 -11.04 -3.30
C LEU A 122 -2.90 -9.78 -2.46
N GLN A 123 -2.95 -9.89 -1.14
CA GLN A 123 -2.73 -8.75 -0.26
C GLN A 123 -1.29 -8.23 -0.33
N GLN A 124 -0.28 -9.10 -0.45
CA GLN A 124 1.12 -8.68 -0.58
C GLN A 124 1.38 -7.98 -1.91
N GLU A 125 0.81 -8.46 -3.03
CA GLU A 125 0.90 -7.79 -4.33
C GLU A 125 0.22 -6.41 -4.29
N LEU A 126 -0.98 -6.30 -3.71
CA LEU A 126 -1.66 -5.01 -3.54
C LEU A 126 -0.85 -4.03 -2.68
N LEU A 127 -0.27 -4.50 -1.56
CA LEU A 127 0.60 -3.68 -0.72
C LEU A 127 1.86 -3.24 -1.47
N LYS A 128 2.46 -4.14 -2.24
CA LYS A 128 3.64 -3.87 -3.08
C LYS A 128 3.34 -2.79 -4.12
N ASP A 129 2.12 -2.76 -4.66
CA ASP A 129 1.61 -1.71 -5.56
C ASP A 129 1.25 -0.39 -4.86
N GLY A 130 1.42 -0.31 -3.54
CA GLY A 130 1.20 0.90 -2.76
C GLY A 130 -0.24 1.06 -2.26
N CYS A 131 -1.09 0.03 -2.38
CA CYS A 131 -2.39 0.03 -1.74
C CYS A 131 -2.24 0.06 -0.22
N TYR A 132 -3.23 0.63 0.47
CA TYR A 132 -3.35 0.49 1.92
C TYR A 132 -4.49 -0.47 2.24
N LEU A 133 -4.16 -1.50 3.03
CA LEU A 133 -5.06 -2.57 3.45
C LEU A 133 -5.17 -2.54 4.98
N PRO A 134 -6.32 -2.16 5.57
CA PRO A 134 -6.47 -2.08 7.02
C PRO A 134 -6.09 -3.39 7.72
N GLY A 135 -5.16 -3.33 8.68
CA GLY A 135 -4.74 -4.49 9.45
C GLY A 135 -3.78 -5.45 8.74
N VAL A 136 -3.35 -5.15 7.50
CA VAL A 136 -2.39 -5.98 6.76
C VAL A 136 -1.06 -5.26 6.64
N LYS A 137 0.01 -5.91 7.11
CA LYS A 137 1.39 -5.46 6.95
C LYS A 137 2.10 -6.24 5.85
N ASN A 138 3.14 -5.64 5.29
CA ASN A 138 4.09 -6.33 4.44
C ASN A 138 4.77 -7.47 5.22
N ASN A 139 4.77 -8.65 4.63
CA ASN A 139 5.53 -9.82 5.07
C ASN A 139 6.02 -10.65 3.87
N ASP A 140 6.14 -10.00 2.71
CA ASP A 140 6.67 -10.60 1.49
C ASP A 140 8.10 -11.09 1.73
N THR A 141 8.31 -12.39 1.64
CA THR A 141 9.61 -13.02 1.89
C THR A 141 10.65 -12.68 0.83
N ASN A 142 10.23 -12.13 -0.32
CA ASN A 142 11.13 -11.65 -1.36
C ASN A 142 11.62 -10.22 -1.12
N ASP A 143 11.00 -9.50 -0.18
CA ASP A 143 11.46 -8.17 0.22
C ASP A 143 12.69 -8.28 1.13
N LEU A 144 13.86 -8.08 0.54
CA LEU A 144 15.15 -8.16 1.24
C LEU A 144 15.28 -7.09 2.33
N ALA A 145 14.53 -5.98 2.24
CA ALA A 145 14.58 -4.90 3.23
C ALA A 145 14.12 -5.36 4.61
N LEU A 146 13.18 -6.31 4.68
CA LEU A 146 12.68 -6.87 5.95
C LEU A 146 13.77 -7.61 6.75
N THR A 147 14.87 -7.99 6.10
CA THR A 147 16.01 -8.67 6.75
C THR A 147 17.13 -7.71 7.15
N ALA A 148 17.03 -6.43 6.78
CA ALA A 148 18.10 -5.46 6.95
C ALA A 148 18.18 -4.91 8.38
N LYS A 149 19.40 -4.57 8.82
CA LYS A 149 19.61 -3.61 9.90
C LYS A 149 19.61 -2.20 9.32
N VAL A 150 18.83 -1.29 9.90
CA VAL A 150 18.67 0.07 9.37
C VAL A 150 19.27 1.10 10.32
N SER A 151 20.04 2.03 9.76
CA SER A 151 20.56 3.22 10.45
C SER A 151 20.28 4.47 9.60
N ALA A 152 20.40 5.65 10.19
CA ALA A 152 20.27 6.90 9.49
C ALA A 152 21.24 7.94 10.07
N SER A 153 21.54 8.97 9.29
CA SER A 153 22.37 10.11 9.71
C SER A 153 21.77 10.86 10.90
N SER A 154 20.44 11.01 10.90
CA SER A 154 19.67 11.68 11.94
C SER A 154 18.19 11.32 11.78
N TYR A 155 17.40 11.58 12.82
CA TYR A 155 15.95 11.42 12.78
C TYR A 155 15.29 12.22 13.90
N VAL A 156 14.06 12.67 13.65
CA VAL A 156 13.23 13.27 14.72
C VAL A 156 12.67 12.18 15.64
N LYS A 157 12.30 12.57 16.86
CA LYS A 157 11.68 11.67 17.84
C LYS A 157 10.49 10.92 17.22
N ASP A 158 10.41 9.62 17.50
CA ASP A 158 9.36 8.69 17.05
C ASP A 158 9.33 8.40 15.52
N ALA A 159 10.27 8.95 14.74
CA ALA A 159 10.43 8.72 13.30
C ALA A 159 11.79 8.10 12.95
N GLY A 160 12.20 7.08 13.72
CA GLY A 160 13.49 6.41 13.55
C GLY A 160 13.59 5.55 12.26
N PRO A 161 14.82 5.23 11.82
CA PRO A 161 15.08 4.54 10.54
C PRO A 161 14.41 3.17 10.43
N GLY A 162 14.34 2.40 11.52
CA GLY A 162 13.73 1.06 11.51
C GLY A 162 12.24 1.06 11.15
N LYS A 163 11.57 2.22 11.15
CA LYS A 163 10.17 2.32 10.73
C LYS A 163 9.98 2.05 9.24
N VAL A 164 10.97 2.29 8.39
CA VAL A 164 10.82 2.12 6.92
C VAL A 164 10.79 0.66 6.46
N ILE A 165 11.12 -0.28 7.35
CA ILE A 165 11.08 -1.72 7.07
C ILE A 165 10.15 -2.46 8.03
N ASN A 166 9.26 -1.75 8.75
CA ASN A 166 8.36 -2.38 9.73
C ASN A 166 7.10 -3.01 9.09
N GLY A 167 7.02 -2.93 7.76
CA GLY A 167 5.95 -3.47 6.92
C GLY A 167 4.71 -2.61 6.81
N TRP A 168 4.70 -1.40 7.36
CA TRP A 168 3.63 -0.43 7.14
C TRP A 168 4.05 0.61 6.10
N ASN A 169 3.26 0.76 5.05
CA ASN A 169 3.54 1.73 4.00
C ASN A 169 3.03 3.14 4.28
N ARG A 170 2.62 3.45 5.52
CA ARG A 170 2.08 4.77 5.92
C ARG A 170 2.00 4.98 7.42
N VAL A 171 1.83 6.25 7.81
CA VAL A 171 1.37 6.68 9.14
C VAL A 171 -0.02 6.13 9.44
N ILE A 172 -0.21 5.56 10.64
CA ILE A 172 -1.49 5.00 11.10
C ILE A 172 -1.81 5.53 12.49
N GLY A 173 -2.82 6.39 12.60
CA GLY A 173 -3.19 6.98 13.88
C GLY A 173 -2.02 7.78 14.47
N LYS A 174 -1.54 7.38 15.66
CA LYS A 174 -0.39 8.00 16.32
C LYS A 174 0.95 7.35 15.92
N ASP A 175 0.92 6.20 15.28
CA ASP A 175 2.12 5.49 14.83
C ASP A 175 2.63 6.08 13.52
N ARG A 176 3.77 6.80 13.60
CA ARG A 176 4.41 7.44 12.44
C ARG A 176 4.72 6.45 11.32
N ASN A 177 5.20 5.24 11.64
CA ASN A 177 5.59 4.24 10.63
C ASN A 177 6.39 4.85 9.45
N ALA A 178 7.27 5.80 9.78
CA ALA A 178 8.04 6.53 8.80
C ALA A 178 9.33 7.03 9.43
N TRP A 179 10.33 7.23 8.58
CA TRP A 179 11.55 7.95 8.89
C TRP A 179 11.43 9.40 8.41
N SER A 180 11.87 10.32 9.27
CA SER A 180 12.05 11.73 8.92
C SER A 180 13.38 12.22 9.50
N PRO A 181 14.28 12.78 8.68
CA PRO A 181 15.56 13.28 9.18
C PRO A 181 15.36 14.46 10.12
N ASP A 182 16.29 14.66 11.07
CA ASP A 182 16.32 15.87 11.87
C ASP A 182 16.98 17.00 11.06
N LEU A 183 16.14 17.86 10.47
CA LEU A 183 16.57 18.98 9.62
C LEU A 183 17.36 20.06 10.39
N LYS A 184 17.47 19.97 11.72
CA LYS A 184 18.37 20.83 12.51
C LYS A 184 19.83 20.38 12.44
N THR A 185 20.09 19.15 11.99
CA THR A 185 21.45 18.62 11.81
C THR A 185 21.97 18.92 10.40
N PRO A 186 23.30 19.11 10.21
CA PRO A 186 23.86 19.32 8.87
C PRO A 186 23.60 18.12 7.95
N GLY A 187 23.21 18.41 6.71
CA GLY A 187 23.06 17.40 5.65
C GLY A 187 24.39 16.98 5.00
N PRO A 188 24.35 16.04 4.04
CA PRO A 188 23.16 15.37 3.52
C PRO A 188 22.61 14.33 4.50
N HIS A 189 21.28 14.21 4.55
CA HIS A 189 20.63 13.19 5.37
C HIS A 189 20.49 11.88 4.60
N TRP A 190 20.76 10.75 5.27
CA TRP A 190 20.70 9.45 4.63
C TRP A 190 20.09 8.40 5.54
N LEU A 191 19.50 7.38 4.92
CA LEU A 191 19.07 6.14 5.54
C LEU A 191 19.81 4.97 4.88
N GLN A 192 20.42 4.11 5.68
CA GLN A 192 21.18 2.96 5.22
C GLN A 192 20.53 1.67 5.69
N MET A 193 20.40 0.71 4.77
CA MET A 193 20.02 -0.66 5.05
C MET A 193 21.24 -1.55 4.87
N THR A 194 21.56 -2.34 5.90
CA THR A 194 22.64 -3.33 5.89
C THR A 194 22.03 -4.72 5.88
N LEU A 195 22.15 -5.42 4.76
CA LEU A 195 21.70 -6.78 4.56
C LEU A 195 22.61 -7.77 5.31
N PRO A 196 22.08 -8.94 5.70
CA PRO A 196 22.86 -9.96 6.41
C PRO A 196 24.00 -10.56 5.56
N LYS A 197 23.90 -10.46 4.22
CA LYS A 197 24.91 -10.92 3.27
C LYS A 197 24.85 -10.12 1.98
N THR A 198 25.94 -10.09 1.24
CA THR A 198 25.97 -9.55 -0.13
C THR A 198 24.96 -10.29 -1.00
N THR A 199 24.01 -9.55 -1.56
CA THR A 199 22.90 -10.08 -2.36
C THR A 199 22.71 -9.23 -3.61
N PRO A 200 22.38 -9.82 -4.77
CA PRO A 200 21.99 -9.04 -5.95
C PRO A 200 20.65 -8.34 -5.72
N ILE A 201 20.62 -7.04 -6.01
CA ILE A 201 19.41 -6.18 -5.97
C ILE A 201 19.31 -5.47 -7.31
N ASP A 202 18.11 -5.33 -7.85
CA ASP A 202 17.87 -4.59 -9.09
C ASP A 202 16.70 -3.60 -9.00
N THR A 203 15.90 -3.70 -7.92
CA THR A 203 14.68 -2.93 -7.77
C THR A 203 14.50 -2.42 -6.35
N ILE A 204 14.12 -1.15 -6.22
CA ILE A 204 13.76 -0.51 -4.95
C ILE A 204 12.38 0.12 -5.07
N HIS A 205 11.51 -0.18 -4.11
CA HIS A 205 10.26 0.54 -3.93
C HIS A 205 10.44 1.50 -2.77
N ALA A 206 10.16 2.79 -2.97
CA ALA A 206 10.15 3.79 -1.93
C ALA A 206 8.76 4.42 -1.83
N THR A 207 8.17 4.41 -0.64
CA THR A 207 6.86 4.99 -0.37
C THR A 207 7.00 6.12 0.63
N PHE A 208 6.52 7.31 0.28
CA PHE A 208 6.52 8.51 1.10
C PHE A 208 5.15 8.74 1.77
N GLU A 209 5.08 9.67 2.72
CA GLU A 209 3.80 10.03 3.33
C GLU A 209 2.87 10.71 2.32
N GLU A 210 3.37 11.78 1.68
CA GLU A 210 2.62 12.58 0.71
C GLU A 210 3.20 12.47 -0.70
N GLN A 211 4.35 13.10 -0.95
CA GLN A 211 5.02 13.15 -2.25
C GLN A 211 6.48 12.72 -2.10
N CYS A 212 7.00 12.07 -3.14
CA CYS A 212 8.43 11.83 -3.27
C CYS A 212 9.20 13.14 -3.17
N ALA A 213 10.25 13.16 -2.35
CA ALA A 213 11.26 14.19 -2.37
C ALA A 213 12.47 13.72 -3.18
N ASP A 214 13.37 14.61 -3.56
CA ASP A 214 14.56 14.22 -4.33
C ASP A 214 15.54 13.40 -3.47
N PHE A 215 16.00 12.27 -4.01
CA PHE A 215 16.99 11.42 -3.36
C PHE A 215 17.87 10.67 -4.34
N ALA A 216 19.06 10.32 -3.89
CA ALA A 216 19.97 9.39 -4.56
C ALA A 216 19.89 8.01 -3.91
N VAL A 217 20.11 6.98 -4.70
CA VAL A 217 20.32 5.61 -4.23
C VAL A 217 21.78 5.25 -4.46
N GLU A 218 22.43 4.75 -3.41
CA GLU A 218 23.82 4.35 -3.43
C GLU A 218 23.95 2.89 -2.95
N ALA A 219 24.84 2.14 -3.58
CA ALA A 219 25.23 0.79 -3.16
C ALA A 219 26.69 0.78 -2.72
N PHE A 220 27.00 0.00 -1.69
CA PHE A 220 28.39 -0.22 -1.27
C PHE A 220 29.01 -1.35 -2.08
N VAL A 221 29.98 -1.02 -2.93
CA VAL A 221 30.62 -1.94 -3.88
C VAL A 221 32.13 -1.75 -3.83
N LYS A 222 32.88 -2.84 -3.65
CA LYS A 222 34.36 -2.83 -3.60
C LYS A 222 34.92 -1.76 -2.64
N ASN A 223 34.40 -1.72 -1.41
CA ASN A 223 34.77 -0.76 -0.35
C ASN A 223 34.49 0.72 -0.65
N SER A 224 33.63 1.02 -1.61
CA SER A 224 33.23 2.39 -1.94
C SER A 224 31.71 2.51 -2.11
N TRP A 225 31.15 3.65 -1.75
CA TRP A 225 29.78 4.00 -2.12
C TRP A 225 29.73 4.39 -3.59
N LYS A 226 28.78 3.82 -4.32
CA LYS A 226 28.51 4.16 -5.72
C LYS A 226 27.05 4.54 -5.86
N GLN A 227 26.78 5.71 -6.42
CA GLN A 227 25.43 6.09 -6.80
C GLN A 227 24.96 5.19 -7.96
N ILE A 228 23.84 4.50 -7.75
CA ILE A 228 23.23 3.59 -8.74
C ILE A 228 21.95 4.16 -9.36
N ALA A 229 21.30 5.11 -8.69
CA ALA A 229 20.15 5.83 -9.23
C ALA A 229 19.99 7.20 -8.58
N ALA A 230 19.25 8.10 -9.23
CA ALA A 230 18.79 9.36 -8.66
C ALA A 230 17.34 9.62 -9.08
N VAL A 231 16.51 10.05 -8.13
CA VAL A 231 15.11 10.40 -8.34
C VAL A 231 14.96 11.89 -8.13
N ARG A 232 14.43 12.60 -9.14
CA ARG A 232 14.25 14.05 -9.12
C ARG A 232 12.87 14.45 -9.64
N GLY A 233 12.23 15.42 -8.99
CA GLY A 233 11.00 16.07 -9.46
C GLY A 233 9.76 15.16 -9.52
N ARG A 234 9.78 14.00 -8.84
CA ARG A 234 8.63 13.08 -8.80
C ARG A 234 7.60 13.57 -7.79
N LYS A 235 6.33 13.56 -8.18
CA LYS A 235 5.20 13.92 -7.30
C LYS A 235 4.44 12.71 -6.77
N ASP A 236 4.80 11.51 -7.23
CA ASP A 236 4.18 10.27 -6.80
C ASP A 236 4.52 9.99 -5.34
N ARG A 237 3.56 9.43 -4.61
CA ARG A 237 3.79 8.94 -3.24
C ARG A 237 4.69 7.71 -3.22
N ARG A 238 4.55 6.83 -4.21
CA ARG A 238 5.33 5.61 -4.38
C ARG A 238 6.16 5.71 -5.64
N VAL A 239 7.45 5.43 -5.53
CA VAL A 239 8.39 5.37 -6.65
C VAL A 239 9.02 4.00 -6.69
N VAL A 240 9.02 3.39 -7.89
CA VAL A 240 9.76 2.15 -8.17
C VAL A 240 10.97 2.52 -9.00
N ILE A 241 12.14 2.11 -8.54
CA ILE A 241 13.43 2.40 -9.15
C ILE A 241 14.02 1.08 -9.59
N ARG A 242 14.28 0.95 -10.88
CA ARG A 242 14.93 -0.22 -11.47
C ARG A 242 16.30 0.19 -12.01
N PHE A 243 17.29 -0.66 -11.78
CA PHE A 243 18.67 -0.45 -12.21
C PHE A 243 19.33 -1.78 -12.56
N GLU A 244 20.48 -1.72 -13.22
CA GLU A 244 21.26 -2.92 -13.51
C GLU A 244 21.66 -3.63 -12.19
N PRO A 245 21.49 -4.97 -12.10
CA PRO A 245 21.68 -5.69 -10.84
C PRO A 245 23.03 -5.38 -10.16
N VAL A 246 22.97 -5.02 -8.88
CA VAL A 246 24.15 -4.72 -8.06
C VAL A 246 24.27 -5.71 -6.91
N ASN A 247 25.44 -6.35 -6.80
CA ASN A 247 25.77 -7.18 -5.64
C ASN A 247 26.27 -6.29 -4.50
N THR A 248 25.49 -6.19 -3.43
CA THR A 248 25.87 -5.39 -2.25
C THR A 248 25.29 -5.95 -0.96
N ASP A 249 25.95 -5.67 0.17
CA ASP A 249 25.41 -5.87 1.51
C ASP A 249 24.78 -4.57 2.06
N ARG A 250 24.93 -3.42 1.38
CA ARG A 250 24.50 -2.11 1.88
C ARG A 250 23.93 -1.22 0.80
N ILE A 251 22.69 -0.78 1.04
CA ILE A 251 22.01 0.23 0.22
C ILE A 251 21.79 1.47 1.08
N ARG A 252 21.94 2.65 0.48
CA ARG A 252 21.71 3.94 1.11
C ARG A 252 20.79 4.79 0.24
N LEU A 253 19.79 5.40 0.86
CA LEU A 253 18.96 6.45 0.27
C LEU A 253 19.40 7.77 0.89
N THR A 254 19.93 8.67 0.07
CA THR A 254 20.44 9.97 0.49
C THR A 254 19.51 11.07 0.00
N ALA A 255 18.89 11.80 0.93
CA ALA A 255 17.99 12.90 0.61
C ALA A 255 18.79 14.08 0.03
N THR A 256 18.63 14.34 -1.26
CA THR A 256 19.33 15.42 -1.97
C THR A 256 18.56 16.73 -1.95
N GLY A 257 17.27 16.70 -1.57
CA GLY A 257 16.40 17.87 -1.40
C GLY A 257 15.58 17.79 -0.11
N ALA A 258 16.22 17.41 1.00
CA ALA A 258 15.53 17.22 2.28
C ALA A 258 14.83 18.52 2.73
N ASN A 259 13.54 18.41 2.99
CA ASN A 259 12.71 19.48 3.56
C ASN A 259 11.69 18.83 4.51
N SER A 260 10.82 19.63 5.11
CA SER A 260 9.83 19.15 6.09
C SER A 260 8.86 18.08 5.54
N ARG A 261 8.77 17.92 4.21
CA ARG A 261 7.98 16.89 3.53
C ARG A 261 8.75 15.61 3.23
N PHE A 262 10.05 15.53 3.54
CA PHE A 262 10.82 14.29 3.39
C PHE A 262 10.43 13.31 4.50
N VAL A 263 9.33 12.58 4.29
CA VAL A 263 8.82 11.56 5.20
C VAL A 263 8.71 10.24 4.44
N LEU A 264 9.63 9.32 4.73
CA LEU A 264 9.74 8.04 4.05
C LEU A 264 9.05 6.96 4.89
N CYS A 265 7.94 6.42 4.40
CA CYS A 265 7.15 5.41 5.12
C CYS A 265 7.68 3.99 4.94
N GLU A 266 8.11 3.63 3.72
CA GLU A 266 8.55 2.26 3.44
C GLU A 266 9.64 2.23 2.38
N VAL A 267 10.59 1.32 2.55
CA VAL A 267 11.55 0.92 1.52
C VAL A 267 11.50 -0.59 1.37
N ARG A 268 11.36 -1.07 0.13
CA ARG A 268 11.45 -2.49 -0.22
C ARG A 268 12.59 -2.72 -1.20
N LEU A 269 13.28 -3.84 -1.05
CA LEU A 269 14.43 -4.23 -1.87
C LEU A 269 14.14 -5.56 -2.54
N TYR A 270 14.23 -5.62 -3.87
CA TYR A 270 13.89 -6.80 -4.65
C TYR A 270 14.95 -7.17 -5.70
N ARG A 271 14.83 -8.41 -6.17
CA ARG A 271 15.42 -8.93 -7.40
C ARG A 271 14.27 -9.34 -8.33
N GLU A 272 13.77 -8.41 -9.12
CA GLU A 272 12.62 -8.62 -10.01
C GLU A 272 13.03 -9.02 -11.44
N GLY A 273 14.31 -8.82 -11.82
CA GLY A 273 14.75 -8.98 -13.20
C GLY A 273 14.23 -7.88 -14.13
N LYS A 274 14.62 -7.95 -15.42
CA LYS A 274 13.96 -7.15 -16.47
C LYS A 274 12.58 -7.76 -16.68
N GLN A 275 11.52 -6.97 -16.47
CA GLN A 275 10.21 -7.32 -16.99
C GLN A 275 10.25 -7.08 -18.49
N ASP A 276 10.04 -8.15 -19.28
CA ASP A 276 9.90 -8.10 -20.75
C ASP A 276 8.66 -7.30 -21.17
#